data_AF-A0A8X8LEB6-F1
#
_entry.id   AF-A0A8X8LEB6-F1
#
_cell.length_a   1.000
_cell.length_b   1.000
_cell.length_c   1.000
_cell.angle_alpha   90.00
_cell.angle_beta   90.00
_cell.angle_gamma   90.00
#
_symmetry.space_group_name_H-M   'P 1'
#
loop_
_entity.id
_entity.type
_entity.pdbx_description
1 polymer ?
#
loop_
_entity_poly.entity_id
_entity_poly.type
_entity_poly.pdbx_seq_one_letter_code
_entity_poly.pdbx_strand_id
1 'polypeptide(L)'
;MAKRTKEKELLSFYETEEGLHKINTIKSGLSNNTIKSFPQIFATIAKSNLQILLGISFYSFIKKVEDPGKFSLNEIEFMAAFFGVEYDTMLKFVRSAMILSKNQRKSSVKKR
;
A
#
# COMPACT_ATOMS: atom_id res chain seq x y z
N MET A 1 16.70 8.93 -16.65
CA MET A 1 17.24 9.69 -15.49
C MET A 1 16.16 10.26 -14.55
N ALA A 2 14.88 10.36 -14.94
CA ALA A 2 13.82 10.98 -14.12
C ALA A 2 13.26 10.16 -12.93
N LYS A 3 13.52 8.84 -12.86
CA LYS A 3 12.95 7.96 -11.82
C LYS A 3 13.59 8.18 -10.45
N ARG A 4 14.92 8.33 -10.42
CA ARG A 4 15.72 8.60 -9.21
C ARG A 4 15.38 9.92 -8.51
N THR A 5 14.96 10.93 -9.28
CA THR A 5 14.61 12.26 -8.73
C THR A 5 13.29 12.20 -7.96
N LYS A 6 12.28 11.53 -8.51
CA LYS A 6 10.97 11.40 -7.87
C LYS A 6 10.99 10.53 -6.61
N GLU A 7 11.80 9.47 -6.60
CA GLU A 7 12.02 8.64 -5.41
C GLU A 7 12.70 9.44 -4.29
N LYS A 8 13.71 10.24 -4.61
CA LYS A 8 14.35 11.16 -3.64
C LYS A 8 13.40 12.24 -3.13
N GLU A 9 12.60 12.84 -4.01
CA GLU A 9 11.60 13.85 -3.62
C GLU A 9 10.53 13.25 -2.70
N LEU A 10 10.07 12.03 -2.97
CA LEU A 10 9.17 11.31 -2.08
C LEU A 10 9.81 11.06 -0.71
N LEU A 11 11.04 10.57 -0.68
CA LEU A 11 11.77 10.37 0.58
C LEU A 11 11.86 11.69 1.36
N SER A 12 12.19 12.80 0.70
CA SER A 12 12.23 14.14 1.32
C SER A 12 10.86 14.65 1.80
N PHE A 13 9.77 14.30 1.10
CA PHE A 13 8.42 14.63 1.55
C PHE A 13 8.08 13.92 2.88
N TYR A 14 8.58 12.69 3.06
CA TYR A 14 8.38 11.93 4.29
C TYR A 14 9.37 12.26 5.41
N GLU A 15 10.42 13.03 5.12
CA GLU A 15 11.31 13.66 6.11
C GLU A 15 10.66 14.89 6.77
N THR A 16 9.58 15.42 6.21
CA THR A 16 8.78 16.48 6.86
C THR A 16 7.97 15.92 8.02
N GLU A 17 7.68 16.75 9.03
CA GLU A 17 6.85 16.35 10.18
C GLU A 17 5.49 15.78 9.72
N GLU A 18 4.83 16.43 8.76
CA GLU A 18 3.56 15.96 8.20
C GLU A 18 3.67 14.58 7.53
N GLY A 19 4.73 14.36 6.77
CA GLY A 19 5.00 13.09 6.12
C GLY A 19 5.24 11.98 7.15
N LEU A 20 6.05 12.26 8.16
CA LEU A 20 6.34 11.33 9.24
C LEU A 20 5.08 10.99 10.05
N HIS A 21 4.23 11.98 10.35
CA HIS A 21 2.94 11.76 11.01
C HIS A 21 2.05 10.80 10.20
N LYS A 22 1.93 11.01 8.88
CA LYS A 22 1.16 10.12 7.99
C LYS A 22 1.68 8.68 8.01
N ILE A 23 3.00 8.50 7.95
CA ILE A 23 3.62 7.16 8.02
C ILE A 23 3.37 6.52 9.38
N ASN A 24 3.52 7.26 10.47
CA ASN A 24 3.29 6.76 11.83
C ASN A 24 1.83 6.36 12.06
N THR A 25 0.87 7.12 11.50
CA THR A 25 -0.55 6.73 11.52
C THR A 25 -0.78 5.41 10.80
N ILE A 26 -0.20 5.24 9.60
CA ILE A 26 -0.35 4.00 8.82
C ILE A 26 0.32 2.83 9.54
N LYS A 27 1.55 3.02 10.02
CA LYS A 27 2.30 2.04 10.81
C LYS A 27 1.48 1.54 11.99
N SER A 28 0.97 2.46 12.81
CA SER A 28 0.15 2.13 13.98
C SER A 28 -1.12 1.40 13.58
N GLY A 29 -1.77 1.82 12.49
CA GLY A 29 -2.98 1.18 12.00
C GLY A 29 -2.77 -0.22 11.44
N LEU A 30 -1.63 -0.47 10.79
CA LEU A 30 -1.25 -1.81 10.32
C LEU A 30 -0.90 -2.74 11.49
N SER A 31 -0.10 -2.26 12.45
CA SER A 31 0.29 -3.05 13.63
C SER A 31 -0.91 -3.40 14.52
N ASN A 32 -1.86 -2.48 14.68
CA ASN A 32 -3.07 -2.69 15.47
C ASN A 32 -4.23 -3.32 14.68
N ASN A 33 -3.99 -3.67 13.41
CA ASN A 33 -4.98 -4.29 12.52
C ASN A 33 -6.28 -3.44 12.34
N THR A 34 -6.19 -2.12 12.48
CA THR A 34 -7.28 -1.17 12.23
C THR A 34 -7.36 -0.78 10.76
N ILE A 35 -6.21 -0.73 10.08
CA ILE A 35 -6.11 -0.60 8.62
C ILE A 35 -6.14 -1.99 7.99
N LYS A 36 -7.24 -2.31 7.31
CA LYS A 36 -7.52 -3.63 6.71
C LYS A 36 -7.58 -3.61 5.19
N SER A 37 -7.54 -2.43 4.59
CA SER A 37 -7.70 -2.26 3.14
C SER A 37 -6.85 -1.12 2.58
N PHE A 38 -6.45 -1.24 1.31
CA PHE A 38 -5.70 -0.21 0.61
C PHE A 38 -6.42 1.17 0.55
N PRO A 39 -7.75 1.25 0.37
CA PRO A 39 -8.45 2.54 0.46
C PRO A 39 -8.22 3.30 1.76
N GLN A 40 -8.07 2.60 2.91
CA GLN A 40 -7.76 3.25 4.18
C GLN A 40 -6.35 3.82 4.23
N ILE A 41 -5.37 3.13 3.62
CA ILE A 41 -4.01 3.68 3.42
C ILE A 41 -4.08 4.93 2.53
N PHE A 42 -4.88 4.88 1.46
CA PHE A 42 -5.00 5.98 0.51
C PHE A 42 -5.79 7.19 1.02
N ALA A 43 -6.47 7.06 2.17
CA ALA A 43 -7.05 8.19 2.87
C ALA A 43 -5.97 9.05 3.55
N THR A 44 -4.80 8.47 3.83
CA THR A 44 -3.68 9.14 4.52
C THR A 44 -2.58 9.57 3.56
N ILE A 45 -2.29 8.78 2.52
CA ILE A 45 -1.27 9.09 1.51
C ILE A 45 -1.82 8.97 0.09
N ALA A 46 -1.28 9.73 -0.85
CA ALA A 46 -1.69 9.62 -2.25
C ALA A 46 -1.29 8.26 -2.87
N LYS A 47 -2.16 7.69 -3.71
CA LYS A 47 -1.89 6.45 -4.48
C LYS A 47 -0.61 6.54 -5.31
N SER A 48 -0.36 7.71 -5.90
CA SER A 48 0.84 7.99 -6.69
C SER A 48 2.12 7.79 -5.89
N ASN A 49 2.12 8.10 -4.60
CA ASN A 49 3.31 7.98 -3.75
C ASN A 49 3.73 6.52 -3.63
N LEU A 50 2.77 5.64 -3.34
CA LEU A 50 3.01 4.20 -3.25
C LEU A 50 3.35 3.59 -4.62
N GLN A 51 2.72 4.07 -5.69
CA GLN A 51 3.03 3.63 -7.06
C GLN A 51 4.46 3.98 -7.48
N ILE A 52 4.90 5.21 -7.21
CA ILE A 52 6.25 5.67 -7.52
C ILE A 52 7.26 4.90 -6.68
N LEU A 53 6.98 4.71 -5.38
CA LEU A 53 7.82 3.91 -4.48
C LEU A 53 8.07 2.50 -5.00
N LEU A 54 7.01 1.84 -5.47
CA LEU A 54 7.11 0.48 -6.02
C LEU A 54 7.74 0.45 -7.43
N GLY A 55 7.95 1.61 -8.05
CA GLY A 55 8.57 1.70 -9.37
C GLY A 55 7.77 1.06 -10.50
N ILE A 56 6.49 0.76 -10.29
CA ILE A 56 5.61 0.08 -11.25
C ILE A 56 4.73 1.06 -12.02
N SER A 57 4.17 0.65 -13.17
CA SER A 57 3.23 1.48 -13.91
C SER A 57 1.95 1.74 -13.11
N PHE A 58 1.34 2.92 -13.30
CA PHE A 58 0.09 3.27 -12.60
C PHE A 58 -1.04 2.26 -12.88
N TYR A 59 -1.17 1.83 -14.13
CA TYR A 59 -2.16 0.82 -14.51
C TYR A 59 -1.91 -0.53 -13.81
N SER A 60 -0.66 -0.98 -13.75
CA SER A 60 -0.29 -2.20 -13.02
C SER A 60 -0.57 -2.06 -11.52
N PHE A 61 -0.26 -0.89 -10.93
CA PHE A 61 -0.52 -0.62 -9.52
C PHE A 61 -2.00 -0.70 -9.20
N ILE A 62 -2.87 -0.05 -9.98
CA ILE A 62 -4.33 -0.12 -9.77
C ILE A 62 -4.82 -1.57 -9.83
N LYS A 63 -4.38 -2.36 -10.81
CA LYS A 63 -4.73 -3.78 -10.89
C LYS A 63 -4.27 -4.59 -9.67
N LYS A 64 -3.11 -4.28 -9.11
CA LYS A 64 -2.59 -4.95 -7.91
C LYS A 64 -3.33 -4.51 -6.65
N VAL A 65 -3.75 -3.25 -6.56
CA VAL A 65 -4.61 -2.76 -5.47
C VAL A 65 -5.97 -3.45 -5.50
N GLU A 66 -6.57 -3.62 -6.67
CA GLU A 66 -7.83 -4.34 -6.86
C GLU A 66 -7.70 -5.85 -6.62
N ASP A 67 -6.53 -6.41 -6.91
CA ASP A 67 -6.17 -7.81 -6.72
C ASP A 67 -4.85 -7.96 -5.94
N PRO A 68 -4.88 -7.78 -4.61
CA PRO A 68 -3.66 -7.75 -3.79
C PRO A 68 -2.79 -9.01 -3.87
N GLY A 69 -3.35 -10.14 -4.31
CA GLY A 69 -2.57 -11.36 -4.54
C GLY A 69 -1.52 -11.24 -5.65
N LYS A 70 -1.54 -10.16 -6.44
CA LYS A 70 -0.58 -9.89 -7.52
C LYS A 70 0.65 -9.10 -7.07
N PHE A 71 0.71 -8.66 -5.81
CA PHE A 71 1.93 -8.11 -5.25
C PHE A 71 2.96 -9.22 -5.07
N SER A 72 4.17 -8.98 -5.59
CA SER A 72 5.33 -9.85 -5.37
C SER A 72 5.86 -9.68 -3.95
N LEU A 73 6.60 -10.67 -3.46
CA LEU A 73 7.19 -10.62 -2.12
C LEU A 73 8.13 -9.42 -1.96
N ASN A 74 8.91 -9.09 -2.99
CA ASN A 74 9.79 -7.91 -2.99
C ASN A 74 8.99 -6.61 -2.84
N GLU A 75 7.86 -6.47 -3.53
CA GLU A 75 7.00 -5.28 -3.38
C GLU A 75 6.41 -5.20 -1.96
N ILE A 76 6.05 -6.34 -1.37
CA ILE A 76 5.56 -6.42 0.01
C ILE A 76 6.66 -6.02 1.00
N GLU A 77 7.89 -6.48 0.78
CA GLU A 77 9.07 -6.12 1.57
C GLU A 77 9.38 -4.63 1.48
N PHE A 78 9.34 -4.04 0.27
CA PHE A 78 9.49 -2.60 0.09
C PHE A 78 8.41 -1.80 0.81
N MET A 79 7.14 -2.24 0.76
CA MET A 79 6.05 -1.60 1.51
C MET A 79 6.28 -1.71 3.02
N ALA A 80 6.71 -2.88 3.51
CA ALA A 80 7.00 -3.09 4.93
C ALA A 80 8.10 -2.16 5.42
N ALA A 81 9.22 -2.09 4.70
CA ALA A 81 10.32 -1.19 4.99
C ALA A 81 9.88 0.28 4.98
N PHE A 82 9.10 0.68 3.97
CA PHE A 82 8.61 2.05 3.84
C PHE A 82 7.66 2.47 4.96
N PHE A 83 6.73 1.61 5.36
CA PHE A 83 5.83 1.90 6.48
C PHE A 83 6.46 1.60 7.85
N GLY A 84 7.69 1.10 7.90
CA GLY A 84 8.40 0.79 9.13
C GLY A 84 7.70 -0.30 9.96
N VAL A 85 7.12 -1.30 9.30
CA VAL A 85 6.49 -2.48 9.92
C VAL A 85 7.23 -3.75 9.54
N GLU A 86 7.03 -4.81 10.33
CA GLU A 86 7.58 -6.13 10.00
C GLU A 86 6.97 -6.68 8.70
N TYR A 87 7.78 -7.42 7.94
CA TYR A 87 7.36 -8.08 6.70
C TYR A 87 6.10 -8.93 6.90
N ASP A 88 6.05 -9.72 7.99
CA ASP A 88 4.91 -10.58 8.28
C ASP A 88 3.62 -9.78 8.54
N THR A 89 3.72 -8.60 9.14
CA THR A 89 2.58 -7.70 9.34
C THR A 89 2.05 -7.19 8.01
N MET A 90 2.94 -6.77 7.11
CA MET A 90 2.55 -6.33 5.76
C MET A 90 1.98 -7.50 4.93
N LEU A 91 2.57 -8.68 5.01
CA LEU A 91 2.10 -9.88 4.33
C LEU A 91 0.69 -10.28 4.81
N LYS A 92 0.45 -10.26 6.12
CA LYS A 92 -0.88 -10.50 6.73
C LYS A 92 -1.90 -9.47 6.23
N PHE A 93 -1.51 -8.20 6.14
CA PHE A 93 -2.36 -7.15 5.58
C PHE A 93 -2.74 -7.44 4.11
N VAL A 94 -1.75 -7.70 3.25
CA VAL A 94 -1.98 -7.98 1.82
C VAL A 94 -2.87 -9.20 1.62
N ARG A 95 -2.65 -10.28 2.40
CA ARG A 95 -3.51 -11.47 2.39
C ARG A 95 -4.95 -11.16 2.82
N SER A 96 -5.12 -10.35 3.86
CA SER A 96 -6.46 -9.93 4.33
C SER A 96 -7.17 -9.09 3.28
N ALA A 97 -6.48 -8.14 2.67
CA ALA A 97 -7.01 -7.32 1.58
C ALA A 97 -7.39 -8.17 0.35
N MET A 98 -6.62 -9.21 0.03
CA MET A 98 -6.93 -10.17 -1.04
C MET A 98 -8.21 -10.97 -0.76
N ILE A 99 -8.43 -11.40 0.48
CA ILE A 99 -9.66 -12.11 0.87
C ILE A 99 -10.87 -11.18 0.75
N LEU A 100 -10.73 -9.94 1.22
CA LEU A 100 -11.79 -8.93 1.13
C LEU A 100 -12.16 -8.62 -0.32
N SER A 101 -11.17 -8.43 -1.21
CA SER A 101 -11.44 -8.14 -2.63
C SER A 101 -12.13 -9.30 -3.34
N LYS A 102 -11.75 -10.55 -3.03
CA LYS A 102 -12.45 -11.75 -3.56
C LYS A 102 -13.90 -11.84 -3.09
N ASN A 103 -14.16 -11.54 -1.82
CA ASN A 103 -15.51 -11.58 -1.27
C ASN A 103 -16.41 -10.51 -1.90
N GLN A 104 -15.90 -9.30 -2.14
CA GLN A 104 -16.62 -8.22 -2.82
C GLN A 104 -16.98 -8.59 -4.28
N ARG A 105 -16.07 -9.26 -5.01
CA ARG A 105 -16.37 -9.75 -6.36
C ARG A 105 -17.50 -10.79 -6.33
N LYS A 106 -17.47 -11.75 -5.40
CA LYS A 106 -18.51 -12.78 -5.29
C LYS A 106 -19.90 -12.19 -4.98
N SER A 107 -19.98 -11.20 -4.08
CA SER A 107 -21.26 -10.55 -3.76
C SER A 107 -21.80 -9.67 -4.89
N SER A 108 -20.93 -9.10 -5.73
CA SER A 108 -21.35 -8.36 -6.94
C SER A 108 -21.92 -9.27 -8.05
N VAL A 109 -21.40 -10.50 -8.18
CA VAL A 109 -21.89 -11.50 -9.15
C VAL A 109 -23.23 -12.08 -8.71
N LYS A 110 -23.48 -12.23 -7.40
CA LYS A 110 -24.74 -12.75 -6.86
C LYS A 110 -25.93 -11.78 -6.94
N LYS A 111 -25.69 -10.50 -7.27
CA LYS A 111 -26.71 -9.44 -7.40
C LYS A 111 -27.11 -9.16 -8.85
N ARG A 112 -26.65 -9.97 -9.81
CA ARG A 112 -27.07 -9.94 -11.22
C ARG A 112 -27.87 -11.20 -11.50
#